data_AF-A0A7S4CER4-F1
#
_entry.id   AF-A0A7S4CER4-F1
#
_cell.length_a   1.000
_cell.length_b   1.000
_cell.length_c   1.000
_cell.angle_alpha   90.00
_cell.angle_beta   90.00
_cell.angle_gamma   90.00
#
_symmetry.space_group_name_H-M   'P 1'
#
loop_
_entity.id
_entity.type
_entity.pdbx_description
1 polymer ?
#
loop_
_entity_poly.entity_id
_entity_poly.type
_entity_poly.pdbx_seq_one_letter_code
_entity_poly.pdbx_strand_id
1 'polypeptide(L)'
;GEERYIPYDVLLGCDGARSAVRAACVMEDREFDASIADIFNRYKSVHVPRPPALDGDLVHVFPGGVPNMNGAALLAPADHVNFVLGYYLNTPPDEELHSSDPAVVAAYL
;
A
#
# COMPACT_ATOMS: atom_id res chain seq x y z
N GLY A 1 33.12 6.42 -10.35
CA GLY A 1 32.78 6.31 -11.78
C GLY A 1 32.51 7.70 -12.29
N GLU A 2 32.87 7.97 -13.54
CA GLU A 2 32.60 9.26 -14.19
C GLU A 2 31.16 9.24 -14.74
N GLU A 3 30.40 10.33 -14.56
CA GLU A 3 29.04 10.44 -15.08
C GLU A 3 29.04 10.53 -16.61
N ARG A 4 28.02 9.94 -17.25
CA ARG A 4 27.85 9.98 -18.71
C ARG A 4 26.40 10.28 -19.04
N TYR A 5 26.19 11.25 -19.93
CA TYR A 5 24.88 11.70 -20.37
C TYR A 5 24.67 11.30 -21.83
N ILE A 6 23.48 10.76 -22.15
CA ILE A 6 23.11 10.32 -23.50
C ILE A 6 22.04 11.28 -24.03
N PRO A 7 22.16 11.82 -25.26
CA PRO A 7 21.14 12.67 -25.85
C PRO A 7 19.86 11.88 -26.14
N TYR A 8 18.71 12.51 -25.94
CA TYR A 8 17.38 11.95 -26.22
C TYR A 8 16.44 13.05 -26.73
N ASP A 9 15.48 12.69 -27.57
CA ASP A 9 14.43 13.60 -28.03
C ASP A 9 13.31 13.74 -26.99
N VAL A 10 13.03 12.65 -26.25
CA VAL A 10 11.97 12.59 -25.22
C VAL A 10 12.42 11.70 -24.07
N LEU A 11 12.14 12.14 -22.84
CA LEU A 11 12.30 11.36 -21.61
C LEU A 11 10.93 11.09 -20.98
N LEU A 12 10.65 9.84 -20.64
CA LEU A 12 9.40 9.43 -19.96
C LEU A 12 9.68 9.03 -18.51
N GLY A 13 9.16 9.80 -17.55
CA GLY A 13 9.27 9.50 -16.12
C GLY A 13 8.28 8.43 -15.66
N CYS A 14 8.69 7.16 -15.72
CA CYS A 14 7.90 6.00 -15.26
C CYS A 14 8.50 5.37 -13.98
N ASP A 15 9.15 6.18 -13.15
CA ASP A 15 9.93 5.78 -11.96
C ASP A 15 9.13 5.77 -10.65
N GLY A 16 7.80 5.86 -10.75
CA GLY A 16 6.86 5.62 -9.65
C GLY A 16 6.66 6.81 -8.72
N ALA A 17 6.12 6.55 -7.52
CA ALA A 17 5.69 7.61 -6.60
C ALA A 17 6.84 8.53 -6.15
N ARG A 18 8.07 8.01 -6.02
CA ARG A 18 9.28 8.75 -5.64
C ARG A 18 10.13 9.15 -6.86
N SER A 19 9.48 9.75 -7.85
CA SER A 19 10.06 10.08 -9.16
C SER A 19 11.16 11.16 -9.09
N ALA A 20 12.33 10.85 -9.64
CA ALA A 20 13.43 11.79 -9.87
C ALA A 20 13.14 12.71 -11.05
N VAL A 21 12.45 12.22 -12.09
CA VAL A 21 12.04 13.04 -13.24
C VAL A 21 11.07 14.14 -12.78
N ARG A 22 10.04 13.80 -12.00
CA ARG A 22 9.13 14.79 -11.42
C ARG A 22 9.88 15.77 -10.52
N ALA A 23 10.82 15.29 -9.70
CA ALA A 23 11.62 16.15 -8.83
C ALA A 23 12.40 17.20 -9.65
N ALA A 24 12.99 16.81 -10.79
CA ALA A 24 13.66 17.73 -11.70
C ALA A 24 12.70 18.78 -12.28
N CYS A 25 11.50 18.38 -12.74
CA CYS A 25 10.49 19.31 -13.25
C CYS A 25 10.09 20.37 -12.20
N VAL A 26 9.85 19.96 -10.95
CA VAL A 26 9.49 20.88 -9.85
C VAL A 26 10.62 21.88 -9.56
N MET A 27 11.88 21.49 -9.72
CA MET A 27 13.03 22.37 -9.45
C MET A 27 13.31 23.34 -10.59
N GLU A 28 13.17 22.89 -11.84
CA GLU A 28 13.62 23.63 -13.02
C GLU A 28 12.51 24.47 -13.69
N ASP A 29 11.24 24.07 -13.56
CA ASP A 29 10.11 24.74 -14.19
C ASP A 29 9.25 25.47 -13.15
N ARG A 30 9.23 26.80 -13.21
CA ARG A 30 8.48 27.66 -12.28
C ARG A 30 6.96 27.55 -12.44
N GLU A 31 6.48 27.10 -13.59
CA GLU A 31 5.05 26.96 -13.87
C GLU A 31 4.57 25.52 -13.59
N PHE A 32 5.48 24.60 -13.26
CA PHE A 32 5.14 23.22 -12.95
C PHE A 32 4.58 23.10 -11.52
N ASP A 33 3.26 22.96 -11.41
CA ASP A 33 2.56 22.71 -10.14
C ASP A 33 2.37 21.21 -9.88
N ALA A 34 2.80 20.76 -8.70
CA ALA A 34 2.62 19.40 -8.23
C ALA A 34 2.45 19.37 -6.71
N SER A 35 1.43 18.65 -6.24
CA SER A 35 1.19 18.40 -4.81
C SER A 35 1.42 16.94 -4.45
N ILE A 36 2.06 16.71 -3.30
CA ILE A 36 2.26 15.39 -2.71
C ILE A 36 1.69 15.45 -1.30
N ALA A 37 0.71 14.60 -1.02
CA ALA A 37 0.13 14.45 0.30
C ALA A 37 0.28 13.00 0.76
N ASP A 38 0.59 12.81 2.04
CA ASP A 38 0.45 11.51 2.69
C ASP A 38 -1.04 11.28 2.98
N ILE A 39 -1.47 10.03 2.85
CA ILE A 39 -2.83 9.59 3.20
C ILE A 39 -2.95 9.23 4.69
N PHE A 40 -1.87 9.42 5.48
CA PHE A 40 -1.78 9.16 6.92
C PHE A 40 -2.23 7.75 7.33
N ASN A 41 -2.13 6.79 6.41
CA ASN A 41 -2.49 5.40 6.62
C ASN A 41 -1.24 4.53 6.62
N ARG A 42 -1.13 3.65 7.62
CA ARG A 42 -0.23 2.52 7.54
C ARG A 42 -1.04 1.30 7.15
N TYR A 43 -0.48 0.47 6.28
CA TYR A 43 -1.12 -0.77 5.86
C TYR A 43 -0.11 -1.91 5.81
N LYS A 44 -0.62 -3.12 5.98
CA LYS A 44 0.12 -4.36 5.79
C LYS A 44 -0.71 -5.27 4.88
N SER A 45 -0.02 -5.89 3.95
CA SER A 45 -0.57 -6.84 3.00
C SER A 45 -0.02 -8.23 3.32
N VAL A 46 -0.88 -9.24 3.36
CA VAL A 46 -0.53 -10.64 3.55
C VAL A 46 -1.18 -11.48 2.47
N HIS A 47 -0.47 -12.53 2.05
CA HIS A 47 -0.94 -13.45 1.03
C HIS A 47 -1.20 -14.80 1.69
N VAL A 48 -2.44 -15.27 1.62
CA VAL A 48 -2.88 -16.49 2.31
C VAL A 48 -3.75 -17.35 1.38
N PRO A 49 -3.87 -18.66 1.63
CA PRO A 49 -4.87 -19.48 0.95
C PRO A 49 -6.27 -18.89 1.15
N ARG A 50 -7.11 -18.92 0.11
CA ARG A 50 -8.45 -18.34 0.19
C ARG A 50 -9.27 -19.05 1.29
N PRO A 51 -9.77 -18.32 2.30
CA PRO A 51 -10.70 -18.89 3.27
C PRO A 51 -11.98 -19.32 2.57
N PRO A 52 -12.59 -20.46 2.94
CA PRO A 52 -13.84 -20.94 2.31
C PRO A 52 -15.01 -19.95 2.39
N ALA A 53 -14.96 -19.02 3.36
CA ALA A 53 -15.96 -17.98 3.54
C ALA A 53 -15.87 -16.83 2.51
N LEU A 54 -14.77 -16.72 1.76
CA LEU A 54 -14.61 -15.69 0.74
C LEU A 54 -15.00 -16.22 -0.64
N ASP A 55 -15.91 -15.49 -1.28
CA ASP A 55 -16.31 -15.70 -2.67
C ASP A 55 -15.14 -15.46 -3.64
N GLY A 56 -15.06 -16.30 -4.68
CA GLY A 56 -14.02 -16.31 -5.72
C GLY A 56 -14.20 -15.27 -6.83
N ASP A 57 -15.28 -14.48 -6.82
CA ASP A 57 -15.56 -13.52 -7.89
C ASP A 57 -15.82 -12.09 -7.38
N LEU A 58 -15.59 -11.84 -6.09
CA LEU A 58 -15.92 -10.58 -5.43
C LEU A 58 -14.70 -9.86 -4.85
N VAL A 59 -14.83 -8.54 -4.76
CA VAL A 59 -13.99 -7.71 -3.90
C VAL A 59 -14.56 -7.78 -2.49
N HIS A 60 -13.73 -8.19 -1.53
CA HIS A 60 -14.14 -8.27 -0.13
C HIS A 60 -13.64 -7.03 0.60
N VAL A 61 -14.54 -6.38 1.33
CA VAL A 61 -14.21 -5.22 2.17
C VAL A 61 -14.58 -5.52 3.62
N PHE A 62 -13.70 -5.14 4.54
CA PHE A 62 -13.83 -5.40 5.98
C PHE A 62 -13.75 -4.08 6.74
N PRO A 63 -14.75 -3.19 6.60
CA PRO A 63 -14.78 -1.93 7.35
C PRO A 63 -14.97 -2.24 8.84
N GLY A 64 -14.02 -1.83 9.68
CA GLY A 64 -14.06 -2.13 11.11
C GLY A 64 -14.05 -3.62 11.44
N GLY A 65 -13.57 -4.49 10.53
CA GLY A 65 -13.44 -5.93 10.79
C GLY A 65 -12.44 -6.23 11.91
N VAL A 66 -11.51 -5.29 12.15
CA VAL A 66 -10.67 -5.21 13.34
C VAL A 66 -10.84 -3.80 13.91
N PRO A 67 -10.98 -3.63 15.24
CA PRO A 67 -11.00 -2.31 15.89
C PRO A 67 -9.95 -1.35 15.32
N ASN A 68 -10.38 -0.13 14.99
CA ASN A 68 -9.53 0.95 14.43
C ASN A 68 -8.86 0.66 13.08
N MET A 69 -9.23 -0.43 12.40
CA MET A 69 -8.66 -0.80 11.09
C MET A 69 -9.74 -0.99 10.03
N ASN A 70 -9.34 -0.79 8.78
CA ASN A 70 -10.13 -1.17 7.61
C ASN A 70 -9.36 -2.16 6.76
N GLY A 71 -10.09 -3.12 6.21
CA GLY A 71 -9.52 -4.16 5.37
C GLY A 71 -10.14 -4.25 3.99
N ALA A 72 -9.38 -4.81 3.06
CA ALA A 72 -9.91 -5.33 1.81
C ALA A 72 -9.15 -6.60 1.44
N ALA A 73 -9.80 -7.50 0.71
CA ALA A 73 -9.17 -8.68 0.16
C ALA A 73 -9.49 -8.83 -1.32
N LEU A 74 -8.44 -9.11 -2.09
CA LEU A 74 -8.51 -9.35 -3.52
C LEU A 74 -7.93 -10.71 -3.83
N LEU A 75 -8.58 -11.41 -4.74
CA LEU A 75 -8.13 -12.73 -5.14
C LEU A 75 -6.85 -12.66 -5.93
N ALA A 76 -6.03 -13.68 -5.70
CA ALA A 76 -4.79 -13.90 -6.38
C ALA A 76 -4.81 -15.27 -7.08
N PRO A 77 -3.93 -15.49 -8.07
CA PRO A 77 -3.80 -16.80 -8.71
C PRO A 77 -3.59 -17.95 -7.71
N ALA A 78 -3.91 -19.17 -8.15
CA ALA A 78 -3.75 -20.39 -7.35
C ALA A 78 -4.61 -20.45 -6.06
N ASP A 79 -5.83 -19.92 -6.12
CA ASP A 79 -6.80 -19.96 -5.00
C ASP A 79 -6.29 -19.29 -3.71
N HIS A 80 -5.54 -18.21 -3.87
CA HIS A 80 -5.06 -17.38 -2.77
C HIS A 80 -5.80 -16.05 -2.73
N VAL A 81 -5.64 -15.35 -1.62
CA VAL A 81 -6.16 -14.00 -1.44
C VAL A 81 -5.04 -13.11 -0.89
N ASN A 82 -4.93 -11.91 -1.45
CA ASN A 82 -4.18 -10.82 -0.86
C ASN A 82 -5.10 -10.05 0.07
N PHE A 83 -4.82 -10.12 1.36
CA PHE A 83 -5.52 -9.38 2.40
C PHE A 83 -4.70 -8.16 2.79
N VAL A 84 -5.32 -6.98 2.72
CA VAL A 84 -4.70 -5.72 3.13
C VAL A 84 -5.49 -5.16 4.31
N LEU A 85 -4.78 -4.87 5.40
CA LEU A 85 -5.33 -4.14 6.55
C LEU A 85 -4.58 -2.84 6.71
N GLY A 86 -5.28 -1.76 7.01
CA GLY A 86 -4.68 -0.48 7.33
C GLY A 86 -5.39 0.28 8.43
N TYR A 87 -4.68 1.23 9.00
CA TYR A 87 -5.13 2.10 10.09
C TYR A 87 -4.61 3.52 9.89
N TYR A 88 -5.35 4.49 10.44
CA TYR A 88 -4.94 5.89 10.43
C TYR A 88 -3.89 6.14 11.52
N LEU A 89 -2.88 6.98 11.25
CA LEU A 89 -1.81 7.26 12.20
C LEU A 89 -2.30 7.89 13.53
N ASN A 90 -3.40 8.64 13.49
CA ASN A 90 -4.04 9.22 14.67
C ASN A 90 -5.04 8.28 15.37
N THR A 91 -5.25 7.08 14.83
CA THR A 91 -6.12 6.03 15.41
C THR A 91 -5.42 4.68 15.24
N PRO A 92 -4.34 4.45 16.01
CA PRO A 92 -3.54 3.23 15.87
C PRO A 92 -4.33 1.97 16.25
N PRO A 93 -3.90 0.79 15.78
CA PRO A 93 -4.45 -0.48 16.20
C PRO A 93 -4.07 -0.75 17.66
N ASP A 94 -4.78 -1.67 18.29
CA ASP A 94 -4.46 -2.12 19.63
C ASP A 94 -3.07 -2.78 19.69
N GLU A 95 -2.35 -2.59 20.81
CA GLU A 95 -0.94 -3.01 20.93
C GLU A 95 -0.72 -4.50 20.72
N GLU A 96 -1.71 -5.33 21.07
CA GLU A 96 -1.68 -6.79 20.91
C GLU A 96 -1.52 -7.21 19.44
N LEU A 97 -1.97 -6.39 18.49
CA LEU A 97 -1.83 -6.63 17.05
C LEU A 97 -0.39 -6.40 16.55
N HIS A 98 0.50 -5.86 17.39
CA HIS A 98 1.94 -5.80 17.13
C HIS A 98 2.69 -7.07 17.56
N SER A 99 2.01 -8.03 18.20
CA SER A 99 2.60 -9.30 18.60
C SER A 99 3.14 -10.07 17.38
N SER A 100 4.29 -10.73 17.57
CA SER A 100 4.82 -11.69 16.60
C SER A 100 4.23 -13.10 16.75
N ASP A 101 3.47 -13.35 17.82
CA ASP A 101 2.74 -14.59 18.05
C ASP A 101 1.39 -14.59 17.31
N PRO A 102 1.19 -15.44 16.29
CA PRO A 102 -0.07 -15.50 15.55
C PRO A 102 -1.28 -15.85 16.42
N ALA A 103 -1.10 -16.57 17.54
CA ALA A 103 -2.22 -16.92 18.42
C ALA A 103 -2.80 -15.71 19.14
N VAL A 104 -1.94 -14.76 19.53
CA VAL A 104 -2.36 -13.50 20.16
C VAL A 104 -3.18 -12.66 19.19
N VAL A 105 -2.71 -12.55 17.93
CA VAL A 105 -3.43 -11.80 16.90
C VAL A 105 -4.75 -12.49 16.53
N ALA A 106 -4.78 -13.82 16.47
CA ALA A 106 -5.98 -14.58 16.13
C ALA A 106 -7.08 -14.51 17.19
N ALA A 107 -6.74 -14.33 18.48
CA ALA A 107 -7.71 -14.21 19.57
C ALA A 107 -8.46 -12.85 19.59
N TYR A 108 -8.02 -11.91 18.76
CA TYR A 108 -8.56 -10.56 18.67
C TYR A 108 -9.80 -10.44 17.73
N LEU A 109 -10.14 -11.54 17.03
CA LEU A 109 -11.30 -11.70 16.14
C LEU A 109 -12.33 -12.68 16.73
#